data_AF-A0A532T8P1-F1
#
_entry.id   AF-A0A532T8P1-F1
#
_cell.length_a   1.000
_cell.length_b   1.000
_cell.length_c   1.000
_cell.angle_alpha   90.00
_cell.angle_beta   90.00
_cell.angle_gamma   90.00
#
_symmetry.space_group_name_H-M   'P 1'
#
loop_
_entity.id
_entity.type
_entity.pdbx_description
1 polymer ?
#
loop_
_entity_poly.entity_id
_entity_poly.type
_entity_poly.pdbx_seq_one_letter_code
_entity_poly.pdbx_strand_id
1 'polypeptide(L)'
;MEKIEKLLQILYDFKYFNRLKLFNFLDFPKRISNFKIFIVKKITNIRKFALDNVRKLSEQKPNNEEKERTIIQSPITKKVAIAAIFIAIGAVFLSPFNPFIYIQILSAKIYPFAHLINGITGVLIGLPFALLTGLGIAIYRFSLGFGSFHAFHGHLSGAFIVGLVSLILWKKKSKYVELSALVEPFGTVFIGGTIAYLVNPIIYATTTWDPIFLWGFWISWALSSIPGAIIGYLILIALKKAGISRADFFLKN
;
A
#
# COMPACT_ATOMS: atom_id res chain seq x y z
N MET A 1 -13.41 -13.73 -6.22
CA MET A 1 -12.30 -13.62 -7.18
C MET A 1 -12.44 -12.37 -8.06
N GLU A 2 -13.57 -12.17 -8.73
CA GLU A 2 -13.82 -11.02 -9.62
C GLU A 2 -13.52 -9.63 -9.01
N LYS A 3 -13.93 -9.36 -7.76
CA LYS A 3 -13.62 -8.08 -7.07
C LYS A 3 -12.12 -7.89 -6.81
N ILE A 4 -11.38 -8.96 -6.54
CA ILE A 4 -9.92 -8.92 -6.38
C ILE A 4 -9.27 -8.70 -7.75
N GLU A 5 -9.75 -9.37 -8.80
CA GLU A 5 -9.26 -9.13 -10.17
C GLU A 5 -9.50 -7.68 -10.61
N LYS A 6 -10.67 -7.11 -10.30
CA LYS A 6 -11.00 -5.71 -10.57
C LYS A 6 -10.14 -4.75 -9.76
N LEU A 7 -9.86 -5.05 -8.48
CA LEU A 7 -8.90 -4.31 -7.66
C LEU A 7 -7.52 -4.28 -8.32
N LEU A 8 -7.01 -5.45 -8.70
CA LEU A 8 -5.73 -5.56 -9.39
C LEU A 8 -5.75 -4.76 -10.70
N GLN A 9 -6.79 -4.88 -11.51
CA GLN A 9 -6.91 -4.15 -12.76
C GLN A 9 -6.92 -2.63 -12.56
N ILE A 10 -7.54 -2.11 -11.49
CA ILE A 10 -7.52 -0.68 -11.16
C ILE A 10 -6.15 -0.24 -10.64
N LEU A 11 -5.50 -1.05 -9.80
CA LEU A 11 -4.14 -0.77 -9.31
C LEU A 11 -3.10 -0.79 -10.44
N TYR A 12 -3.38 -1.51 -11.53
CA TYR A 12 -2.42 -1.75 -12.60
C TYR A 12 -2.71 -1.08 -13.95
N ASP A 13 -3.95 -0.70 -14.26
CA ASP A 13 -4.30 -0.03 -15.52
C ASP A 13 -4.55 1.48 -15.35
N PHE A 14 -3.50 2.26 -15.63
CA PHE A 14 -3.53 3.73 -15.68
C PHE A 14 -4.62 4.29 -16.63
N LYS A 15 -5.12 3.53 -17.64
CA LYS A 15 -6.22 4.00 -18.51
C LYS A 15 -7.55 4.12 -17.75
N TYR A 16 -7.75 3.38 -16.65
CA TYR A 16 -8.98 3.47 -15.85
C TYR A 16 -9.09 4.84 -15.16
N PHE A 17 -7.96 5.41 -14.73
CA PHE A 17 -7.87 6.75 -14.16
C PHE A 17 -8.19 7.85 -15.18
N ASN A 18 -7.76 7.71 -16.44
CA ASN A 18 -8.12 8.62 -17.53
C ASN A 18 -9.60 8.52 -17.92
N ARG A 19 -10.20 7.32 -17.90
CA ARG A 19 -11.65 7.15 -18.17
C ARG A 19 -12.54 7.78 -17.09
N LEU A 20 -12.08 7.87 -15.85
CA LEU A 20 -12.81 8.47 -14.73
C LEU A 20 -12.69 10.00 -14.63
N LYS A 21 -12.00 10.68 -15.58
CA LYS A 21 -11.70 12.13 -15.57
C LYS A 21 -11.06 12.62 -14.24
N LEU A 22 -10.40 11.74 -13.49
CA LEU A 22 -9.80 12.05 -12.18
C LEU A 22 -8.45 12.78 -12.29
N PHE A 23 -7.88 12.86 -13.49
CA PHE A 23 -6.56 13.45 -13.76
C PHE A 23 -6.58 14.48 -14.90
N ASN A 24 -7.48 15.47 -14.83
CA ASN A 24 -7.42 16.62 -15.75
C ASN A 24 -6.34 17.66 -15.36
N PHE A 25 -5.46 17.35 -14.39
CA PHE A 25 -4.48 18.31 -13.85
C PHE A 25 -3.02 17.81 -13.86
N LEU A 26 -2.72 16.67 -14.45
CA LEU A 26 -1.34 16.17 -14.53
C LEU A 26 -1.05 15.68 -15.95
N ASP A 27 -0.47 16.55 -16.77
CA ASP A 27 0.20 16.18 -18.01
C ASP A 27 1.43 15.33 -17.66
N PHE A 28 1.22 14.02 -17.56
CA PHE A 28 2.31 13.07 -17.42
C PHE A 28 2.99 12.84 -18.79
N PRO A 29 4.32 12.97 -18.89
CA PRO A 29 5.03 12.92 -20.17
C PRO A 29 4.91 11.57 -20.88
N LYS A 30 4.96 11.61 -22.22
CA LYS A 30 4.84 10.53 -23.23
C LYS A 30 5.73 9.27 -23.05
N ARG A 31 6.46 9.12 -21.93
CA ARG A 31 7.34 7.98 -21.62
C ARG A 31 6.60 6.75 -21.02
N ILE A 32 5.26 6.82 -20.92
CA ILE A 32 4.39 5.84 -20.23
C ILE A 32 3.95 4.66 -21.11
N SER A 33 4.09 4.72 -22.44
CA SER A 33 3.61 3.65 -23.35
C SER A 33 4.36 2.32 -23.14
N ASN A 34 5.69 2.37 -23.02
CA ASN A 34 6.52 1.17 -22.85
C ASN A 34 6.43 0.61 -21.42
N PHE A 35 6.22 1.47 -20.43
CA PHE A 35 5.96 1.07 -19.04
C PHE A 35 4.63 0.32 -18.89
N LYS A 36 3.59 0.78 -19.60
CA LYS A 36 2.29 0.13 -19.63
C LYS A 36 2.39 -1.32 -20.13
N ILE A 37 3.17 -1.54 -21.19
CA ILE A 37 3.36 -2.88 -21.78
C ILE A 37 4.16 -3.79 -20.82
N PHE A 38 5.24 -3.27 -20.23
CA PHE A 38 6.08 -4.04 -19.30
C PHE A 38 5.34 -4.48 -18.03
N ILE A 39 4.62 -3.55 -17.39
CA ILE A 39 3.82 -3.79 -16.19
C ILE A 39 2.72 -4.80 -16.50
N VAL A 40 1.91 -4.57 -17.54
CA VAL A 40 0.81 -5.47 -17.95
C VAL A 40 1.34 -6.87 -18.23
N LYS A 41 2.46 -7.01 -18.94
CA LYS A 41 3.04 -8.32 -19.29
C LYS A 41 3.53 -9.08 -18.04
N LYS A 42 4.19 -8.38 -17.10
CA LYS A 42 4.68 -8.99 -15.85
C LYS A 42 3.55 -9.42 -14.93
N ILE A 43 2.47 -8.64 -14.86
CA ILE A 43 1.27 -8.97 -14.06
C ILE A 43 0.47 -10.09 -14.69
N THR A 44 0.37 -10.13 -16.02
CA THR A 44 -0.31 -11.24 -16.73
C THR A 44 0.39 -12.56 -16.44
N ASN A 45 1.73 -12.56 -16.35
CA ASN A 45 2.50 -13.74 -15.95
C ASN A 45 2.26 -14.14 -14.49
N ILE A 46 2.20 -13.19 -13.55
CA ILE A 46 1.88 -13.48 -12.14
C ILE A 46 0.44 -14.01 -12.01
N ARG A 47 -0.52 -13.43 -12.75
CA ARG A 47 -1.90 -13.92 -12.82
C ARG A 47 -1.95 -15.36 -13.32
N LYS A 48 -1.25 -15.65 -14.43
CA LYS A 48 -1.19 -16.99 -15.01
C LYS A 48 -0.58 -17.98 -14.03
N PHE A 49 0.53 -17.63 -13.40
CA PHE A 49 1.18 -18.44 -12.36
C PHE A 49 0.28 -18.70 -11.14
N ALA A 50 -0.43 -17.68 -10.64
CA ALA A 50 -1.34 -17.84 -9.52
C ALA A 50 -2.55 -18.72 -9.88
N LEU A 51 -3.14 -18.52 -11.06
CA LEU A 51 -4.26 -19.32 -11.57
C LEU A 51 -3.83 -20.77 -11.83
N ASP A 52 -2.64 -20.98 -12.38
CA ASP A 52 -2.07 -22.31 -12.65
C ASP A 52 -1.80 -23.06 -11.34
N ASN A 53 -1.32 -22.38 -10.30
CA ASN A 53 -1.12 -23.00 -8.98
C ASN A 53 -2.45 -23.30 -8.28
N VAL A 54 -3.44 -22.39 -8.36
CA VAL A 54 -4.79 -22.66 -7.85
C VAL A 54 -5.43 -23.84 -8.58
N ARG A 55 -5.22 -23.93 -9.90
CA ARG A 55 -5.73 -25.03 -10.73
C ARG A 55 -5.05 -26.36 -10.40
N LYS A 56 -3.72 -26.40 -10.26
CA LYS A 56 -2.98 -27.59 -9.82
C LYS A 56 -3.40 -28.06 -8.42
N LEU A 57 -3.69 -27.11 -7.52
CA LEU A 57 -4.22 -27.42 -6.20
C LEU A 57 -5.67 -27.95 -6.25
N SER A 58 -6.46 -27.53 -7.25
CA SER A 58 -7.82 -28.06 -7.48
C SER A 58 -7.83 -29.43 -8.16
N GLU A 59 -6.83 -29.75 -8.98
CA GLU A 59 -6.71 -31.03 -9.69
C GLU A 59 -6.17 -32.16 -8.79
N GLN A 60 -5.59 -31.85 -7.62
CA GLN A 60 -4.93 -32.82 -6.73
C GLN A 60 -5.71 -33.29 -5.50
N LYS A 61 -6.96 -32.85 -5.24
CA LYS A 61 -7.59 -33.09 -3.92
C LYS A 61 -8.92 -33.87 -3.95
N PRO A 62 -9.09 -34.85 -3.02
CA PRO A 62 -10.35 -35.54 -2.81
C PRO A 62 -11.37 -34.66 -2.06
N ASN A 63 -12.65 -34.99 -2.27
CA ASN A 63 -13.91 -34.44 -1.78
C ASN A 63 -13.89 -33.66 -0.45
N ASN A 64 -13.41 -32.41 -0.47
CA ASN A 64 -13.46 -31.43 0.64
C ASN A 64 -13.83 -30.02 0.13
N GLU A 65 -14.47 -29.94 -1.03
CA GLU A 65 -14.67 -28.69 -1.77
C GLU A 65 -15.50 -27.64 -1.03
N GLU A 66 -16.53 -28.06 -0.29
CA GLU A 66 -17.42 -27.12 0.38
C GLU A 66 -16.72 -26.42 1.56
N LYS A 67 -15.95 -27.17 2.35
CA LYS A 67 -15.17 -26.64 3.48
C LYS A 67 -14.04 -25.73 2.98
N GLU A 68 -13.36 -26.11 1.91
CA GLU A 68 -12.26 -25.33 1.31
C GLU A 68 -12.78 -24.05 0.62
N ARG A 69 -13.91 -24.11 -0.10
CA ARG A 69 -14.60 -22.92 -0.65
C ARG A 69 -15.05 -21.97 0.46
N THR A 70 -15.57 -22.49 1.57
CA THR A 70 -15.99 -21.68 2.73
C THR A 70 -14.80 -20.97 3.39
N ILE A 71 -13.65 -21.65 3.51
CA ILE A 71 -12.40 -21.06 4.00
C ILE A 71 -11.89 -19.96 3.05
N ILE A 72 -11.88 -20.20 1.74
CA ILE A 72 -11.45 -19.21 0.73
C ILE A 72 -12.37 -17.99 0.70
N GLN A 73 -13.65 -18.17 0.97
CA GLN A 73 -14.63 -17.08 1.03
C GLN A 73 -14.62 -16.30 2.34
N SER A 74 -13.86 -16.75 3.35
CA SER A 74 -13.82 -16.08 4.65
C SER A 74 -13.28 -14.64 4.54
N PRO A 75 -13.82 -13.68 5.32
CA PRO A 75 -13.29 -12.32 5.37
C PRO A 75 -11.80 -12.27 5.71
N ILE A 76 -11.32 -13.20 6.54
CA ILE A 76 -9.91 -13.29 6.94
C ILE A 76 -9.04 -13.67 5.74
N THR A 77 -9.43 -14.69 4.97
CA THR A 77 -8.67 -15.14 3.78
C THR A 77 -8.54 -14.02 2.75
N LYS A 78 -9.62 -13.25 2.51
CA LYS A 78 -9.56 -12.07 1.63
C LYS A 78 -8.56 -11.03 2.13
N LYS A 79 -8.55 -10.73 3.43
CA LYS A 79 -7.60 -9.76 4.02
C LYS A 79 -6.16 -10.23 3.93
N VAL A 80 -5.90 -11.52 4.19
CA VAL A 80 -4.57 -12.12 4.03
C VAL A 80 -4.11 -12.01 2.57
N ALA A 81 -4.98 -12.35 1.61
CA ALA A 81 -4.65 -12.26 0.19
C ALA A 81 -4.33 -10.82 -0.24
N ILE A 82 -5.14 -9.85 0.18
CA ILE A 82 -4.88 -8.43 -0.12
C ILE A 82 -3.60 -7.94 0.55
N ALA A 83 -3.35 -8.30 1.81
CA ALA A 83 -2.10 -7.96 2.49
C ALA A 83 -0.88 -8.51 1.73
N ALA A 84 -0.92 -9.78 1.31
CA ALA A 84 0.14 -10.41 0.51
C ALA A 84 0.36 -9.70 -0.83
N ILE A 85 -0.73 -9.33 -1.53
CA ILE A 85 -0.65 -8.55 -2.77
C ILE A 85 0.03 -7.19 -2.53
N PHE A 86 -0.37 -6.46 -1.48
CA PHE A 86 0.24 -5.16 -1.17
C PHE A 86 1.68 -5.28 -0.69
N ILE A 87 2.05 -6.37 0.00
CA ILE A 87 3.44 -6.68 0.32
C ILE A 87 4.25 -6.85 -0.98
N ALA A 88 3.74 -7.64 -1.94
CA ALA A 88 4.40 -7.85 -3.23
C ALA A 88 4.48 -6.56 -4.06
N ILE A 89 3.42 -5.74 -4.07
CA ILE A 89 3.44 -4.42 -4.70
C ILE A 89 4.50 -3.54 -4.02
N GLY A 90 4.52 -3.46 -2.69
CA GLY A 90 5.51 -2.68 -1.95
C GLY A 90 6.94 -3.13 -2.23
N ALA A 91 7.18 -4.44 -2.23
CA ALA A 91 8.45 -5.06 -2.57
C ALA A 91 8.98 -4.61 -3.95
N VAL A 92 8.10 -4.59 -4.96
CA VAL A 92 8.46 -4.19 -6.33
C VAL A 92 8.61 -2.68 -6.46
N PHE A 93 7.63 -1.91 -5.96
CA PHE A 93 7.57 -0.47 -6.17
C PHE A 93 8.63 0.28 -5.37
N LEU A 94 8.98 -0.21 -4.17
CA LEU A 94 10.03 0.36 -3.32
C LEU A 94 11.42 -0.25 -3.57
N SER A 95 11.59 -1.04 -4.64
CA SER A 95 12.87 -1.61 -5.04
C SER A 95 13.75 -0.57 -5.74
N PRO A 96 15.07 -0.51 -5.46
CA PRO A 96 15.98 0.42 -6.14
C PRO A 96 16.07 0.17 -7.65
N PHE A 97 15.71 -1.04 -8.11
CA PHE A 97 15.65 -1.39 -9.53
C PHE A 97 14.38 -0.90 -10.24
N ASN A 98 13.44 -0.30 -9.51
CA ASN A 98 12.26 0.31 -10.09
C ASN A 98 12.57 1.76 -10.51
N PRO A 99 12.57 2.09 -11.82
CA PRO A 99 12.79 3.46 -12.27
C PRO A 99 11.68 4.44 -11.84
N PHE A 100 10.55 3.92 -11.35
CA PHE A 100 9.42 4.69 -10.84
C PHE A 100 9.37 4.70 -9.31
N ILE A 101 10.44 4.34 -8.61
CA ILE A 101 10.50 4.36 -7.13
C ILE A 101 10.27 5.76 -6.56
N TYR A 102 10.62 6.80 -7.32
CA TYR A 102 10.35 8.19 -6.98
C TYR A 102 9.56 8.90 -8.07
N ILE A 103 8.80 9.90 -7.65
CA ILE A 103 8.24 10.94 -8.52
C ILE A 103 9.15 12.16 -8.36
N GLN A 104 9.59 12.72 -9.49
CA GLN A 104 10.33 13.96 -9.49
C GLN A 104 9.34 15.12 -9.48
N ILE A 105 9.28 15.87 -8.39
CA ILE A 105 8.54 17.14 -8.32
C ILE A 105 9.57 18.24 -8.13
N LEU A 106 9.68 19.12 -9.14
CA LEU A 106 10.78 20.08 -9.23
C LEU A 106 12.14 19.34 -9.15
N SER A 107 13.05 19.81 -8.30
CA SER A 107 14.36 19.19 -8.05
C SER A 107 14.33 18.07 -6.99
N ALA A 108 13.19 17.82 -6.35
CA ALA A 108 13.07 16.85 -5.26
C ALA A 108 12.59 15.48 -5.74
N LYS A 109 13.27 14.41 -5.28
CA LYS A 109 12.81 13.03 -5.45
C LYS A 109 11.89 12.65 -4.30
N ILE A 110 10.65 12.30 -4.62
CA ILE A 110 9.61 11.98 -3.64
C ILE A 110 9.24 10.50 -3.76
N TYR A 111 9.12 9.81 -2.62
CA TYR A 111 8.91 8.35 -2.55
C TYR A 111 7.54 7.99 -1.96
N PRO A 112 6.42 8.17 -2.69
CA PRO A 112 5.07 8.12 -2.11
C PRO A 112 4.53 6.70 -1.84
N PHE A 113 5.21 5.66 -2.34
CA PHE A 113 4.64 4.30 -2.43
C PHE A 113 4.40 3.62 -1.07
N ALA A 114 5.23 3.86 -0.06
CA ALA A 114 4.96 3.36 1.29
C ALA A 114 3.63 3.91 1.83
N HIS A 115 3.48 5.22 1.71
CA HIS A 115 2.41 6.00 2.32
C HIS A 115 1.06 5.73 1.65
N LEU A 116 1.05 5.60 0.32
CA LEU A 116 -0.17 5.19 -0.38
C LEU A 116 -0.61 3.77 -0.01
N ILE A 117 0.33 2.83 0.20
CA ILE A 117 0.02 1.45 0.63
C ILE A 117 -0.56 1.47 2.04
N ASN A 118 0.03 2.22 2.97
CA ASN A 118 -0.52 2.43 4.32
C ASN A 118 -1.94 2.98 4.27
N GLY A 119 -2.16 4.03 3.45
CA GLY A 119 -3.47 4.64 3.21
C GLY A 119 -4.51 3.62 2.74
N ILE A 120 -4.19 2.88 1.67
CA ILE A 120 -5.13 1.92 1.06
C ILE A 120 -5.42 0.74 1.99
N THR A 121 -4.38 0.12 2.56
CA THR A 121 -4.55 -1.07 3.40
C THR A 121 -5.22 -0.73 4.74
N GLY A 122 -4.88 0.39 5.36
CA GLY A 122 -5.54 0.86 6.58
C GLY A 122 -7.05 1.05 6.39
N VAL A 123 -7.46 1.55 5.21
CA VAL A 123 -8.88 1.72 4.88
C VAL A 123 -9.57 0.42 4.47
N LEU A 124 -8.98 -0.39 3.58
CA LEU A 124 -9.66 -1.56 3.02
C LEU A 124 -9.68 -2.77 3.95
N ILE A 125 -8.55 -3.11 4.56
CA ILE A 125 -8.38 -4.36 5.33
C ILE A 125 -8.21 -4.12 6.84
N GLY A 126 -8.05 -2.85 7.24
CA GLY A 126 -8.08 -2.40 8.63
C GLY A 126 -6.75 -2.54 9.36
N LEU A 127 -6.72 -2.05 10.60
CA LEU A 127 -5.52 -1.85 11.41
C LEU A 127 -4.59 -3.08 11.48
N PRO A 128 -5.03 -4.30 11.87
CA PRO A 128 -4.10 -5.42 12.04
C PRO A 128 -3.43 -5.84 10.74
N PHE A 129 -4.21 -5.91 9.65
CA PHE A 129 -3.68 -6.33 8.35
C PHE A 129 -2.86 -5.24 7.67
N ALA A 130 -3.16 -3.97 7.92
CA ALA A 130 -2.33 -2.85 7.46
C ALA A 130 -0.96 -2.87 8.16
N LEU A 131 -0.92 -3.10 9.48
CA LEU A 131 0.33 -3.27 10.22
C LEU A 131 1.13 -4.49 9.73
N LEU A 132 0.48 -5.63 9.50
CA LEU A 132 1.13 -6.81 8.92
C LEU A 132 1.67 -6.54 7.51
N THR A 133 0.93 -5.80 6.69
CA THR A 133 1.38 -5.39 5.35
C THR A 133 2.63 -4.53 5.46
N GLY A 134 2.61 -3.48 6.30
CA GLY A 134 3.75 -2.60 6.50
C GLY A 134 4.97 -3.33 7.07
N LEU A 135 4.74 -4.23 8.03
CA LEU A 135 5.79 -5.08 8.59
C LEU A 135 6.42 -5.99 7.54
N GLY A 136 5.60 -6.67 6.73
CA GLY A 136 6.08 -7.54 5.65
C GLY A 136 6.92 -6.78 4.61
N ILE A 137 6.49 -5.57 4.23
CA ILE A 137 7.27 -4.70 3.34
C ILE A 137 8.59 -4.29 4.00
N ALA A 138 8.58 -3.88 5.27
CA ALA A 138 9.78 -3.46 5.98
C ALA A 138 10.79 -4.60 6.12
N ILE A 139 10.34 -5.80 6.52
CA ILE A 139 11.17 -7.02 6.60
C ILE A 139 11.77 -7.31 5.23
N TYR A 140 10.96 -7.38 4.18
CA TYR A 140 11.45 -7.68 2.83
C TYR A 140 12.54 -6.71 2.37
N ARG A 141 12.31 -5.41 2.55
CA ARG A 141 13.28 -4.37 2.16
C ARG A 141 14.57 -4.46 2.97
N PHE A 142 14.46 -4.70 4.28
CA PHE A 142 15.61 -4.81 5.17
C PHE A 142 16.44 -6.06 4.84
N SER A 143 15.80 -7.22 4.64
CA SER A 143 16.46 -8.48 4.29
C SER A 143 17.24 -8.42 2.97
N LEU A 144 16.81 -7.59 2.02
CA LEU A 144 17.50 -7.41 0.74
C LEU A 144 18.53 -6.27 0.72
N GLY A 145 18.77 -5.62 1.86
CA GLY A 145 19.83 -4.62 2.00
C GLY A 145 19.54 -3.24 1.39
N PHE A 146 18.35 -3.01 0.81
CA PHE A 146 17.95 -1.69 0.28
C PHE A 146 16.90 -0.96 1.13
N GLY A 147 16.51 -1.53 2.27
CA GLY A 147 15.70 -0.87 3.30
C GLY A 147 16.55 -0.45 4.49
N SER A 148 16.35 0.78 4.98
CA SER A 148 16.89 1.20 6.28
C SER A 148 16.05 0.63 7.42
N PHE A 149 16.60 0.55 8.63
CA PHE A 149 15.81 0.24 9.83
C PHE A 149 14.64 1.21 10.04
N HIS A 150 14.77 2.46 9.59
CA HIS A 150 13.67 3.43 9.62
C HIS A 150 12.45 3.08 8.76
N ALA A 151 12.57 2.10 7.85
CA ALA A 151 11.44 1.59 7.06
C ALA A 151 10.36 0.96 7.96
N PHE A 152 10.76 0.38 9.09
CA PHE A 152 9.84 -0.19 10.08
C PHE A 152 9.04 0.91 10.77
N HIS A 153 9.71 1.95 11.27
CA HIS A 153 9.06 3.05 11.99
C HIS A 153 8.02 3.77 11.11
N GLY A 154 8.41 4.16 9.89
CA GLY A 154 7.55 4.88 8.97
C GLY A 154 6.32 4.08 8.53
N HIS A 155 6.49 2.80 8.16
CA HIS A 155 5.36 1.95 7.75
C HIS A 155 4.41 1.67 8.91
N LEU A 156 4.93 1.26 10.06
CA LEU A 156 4.09 0.84 11.19
C LEU A 156 3.30 2.01 11.75
N SER A 157 3.92 3.18 11.93
CA SER A 157 3.25 4.37 12.46
C SER A 157 2.18 4.93 11.53
N GLY A 158 2.48 5.04 10.22
CA GLY A 158 1.51 5.48 9.21
C GLY A 158 0.32 4.52 9.11
N ALA A 159 0.58 3.21 8.97
CA ALA A 159 -0.45 2.18 8.92
C ALA A 159 -1.30 2.14 10.21
N PHE A 160 -0.68 2.37 11.37
CA PHE A 160 -1.38 2.43 12.65
C PHE A 160 -2.41 3.56 12.68
N ILE A 161 -2.01 4.79 12.36
CA ILE A 161 -2.89 5.96 12.39
C ILE A 161 -4.01 5.84 11.37
N VAL A 162 -3.71 5.46 10.12
CA VAL A 162 -4.75 5.25 9.10
C VAL A 162 -5.72 4.16 9.53
N GLY A 163 -5.22 3.02 9.99
CA GLY A 163 -6.04 1.89 10.42
C GLY A 163 -6.95 2.22 11.60
N LEU A 164 -6.45 2.98 12.57
CA LEU A 164 -7.18 3.44 13.74
C LEU A 164 -8.29 4.44 13.36
N VAL A 165 -7.94 5.48 12.59
CA VAL A 165 -8.92 6.48 12.14
C VAL A 165 -9.98 5.83 11.24
N SER A 166 -9.57 4.89 10.38
CA SER A 166 -10.49 4.11 9.55
C SER A 166 -11.47 3.28 10.38
N LEU A 167 -11.01 2.66 11.47
CA LEU A 167 -11.88 1.94 12.40
C LEU A 167 -12.93 2.88 13.04
N ILE A 168 -12.50 4.07 13.48
CA ILE A 168 -13.38 5.06 14.11
C ILE A 168 -14.42 5.57 13.10
N LEU A 169 -13.97 5.96 11.89
CA LEU A 169 -14.87 6.45 10.84
C LEU A 169 -15.80 5.36 10.34
N TRP A 170 -15.35 4.11 10.22
CA TRP A 170 -16.21 3.00 9.83
C TRP A 170 -17.40 2.82 10.79
N LYS A 171 -17.16 2.96 12.10
CA LYS A 171 -18.22 2.83 13.12
C LYS A 171 -19.15 4.04 13.20
N LYS A 172 -18.61 5.26 13.05
CA LYS A 172 -19.38 6.51 13.30
C LYS A 172 -19.90 7.18 12.03
N LYS A 173 -19.14 7.13 10.94
CA LYS A 173 -19.38 7.88 9.69
C LYS A 173 -18.86 7.12 8.47
N SER A 174 -19.36 5.90 8.25
CA SER A 174 -18.87 4.96 7.22
C SER A 174 -18.72 5.57 5.82
N LYS A 175 -19.59 6.53 5.45
CA LYS A 175 -19.50 7.26 4.16
C LYS A 175 -18.17 7.98 3.92
N TYR A 176 -17.43 8.32 4.97
CA TYR A 176 -16.18 9.09 4.94
C TYR A 176 -14.93 8.25 5.25
N VAL A 177 -15.03 6.93 5.28
CA VAL A 177 -13.92 6.05 5.70
C VAL A 177 -12.66 6.21 4.83
N GLU A 178 -12.81 6.60 3.56
CA GLU A 178 -11.69 6.82 2.66
C GLU A 178 -10.82 8.01 3.07
N LEU A 179 -11.39 9.02 3.76
CA LEU A 179 -10.63 10.18 4.26
C LEU A 179 -9.56 9.78 5.28
N SER A 180 -9.65 8.59 5.88
CA SER A 180 -8.60 8.09 6.78
C SER A 180 -7.25 7.93 6.09
N ALA A 181 -7.18 7.78 4.76
CA ALA A 181 -5.90 7.75 4.06
C ALA A 181 -5.14 9.09 4.16
N LEU A 182 -5.85 10.22 4.29
CA LEU A 182 -5.25 11.55 4.37
C LEU A 182 -4.57 11.82 5.72
N VAL A 183 -4.83 10.99 6.75
CA VAL A 183 -4.17 11.14 8.06
C VAL A 183 -2.84 10.39 8.16
N GLU A 184 -2.41 9.69 7.11
CA GLU A 184 -1.16 8.93 7.09
C GLU A 184 0.08 9.76 7.49
N PRO A 185 0.24 11.01 7.01
CA PRO A 185 1.38 11.85 7.38
C PRO A 185 1.46 12.09 8.89
N PHE A 186 0.34 12.10 9.63
CA PHE A 186 0.39 12.27 11.08
C PHE A 186 1.10 11.10 11.78
N GLY A 187 0.85 9.87 11.30
CA GLY A 187 1.56 8.69 11.80
C GLY A 187 3.02 8.72 11.38
N THR A 188 3.27 8.88 10.09
CA THR A 188 4.64 8.80 9.57
C THR A 188 5.53 9.94 10.08
N VAL A 189 5.09 11.20 9.99
CA VAL A 189 5.93 12.36 10.32
C VAL A 189 6.11 12.48 11.83
N PHE A 190 5.02 12.64 12.57
CA PHE A 190 5.11 12.98 14.00
C PHE A 190 5.43 11.78 14.88
N ILE A 191 4.96 10.58 14.54
CA ILE A 191 5.27 9.37 15.33
C ILE A 191 6.50 8.70 14.75
N GLY A 192 6.45 8.31 13.47
CA GLY A 192 7.54 7.59 12.81
C GLY A 192 8.84 8.39 12.75
N GLY A 193 8.78 9.67 12.35
CA GLY A 193 9.94 10.54 12.24
C GLY A 193 10.57 10.86 13.60
N THR A 194 9.75 11.01 14.63
CA THR A 194 10.24 11.20 16.01
C THR A 194 10.90 9.92 16.54
N ILE A 195 10.30 8.75 16.34
CA ILE A 195 10.94 7.47 16.69
C ILE A 195 12.24 7.30 15.89
N ALA A 196 12.24 7.62 14.60
CA ALA A 196 13.45 7.57 13.78
C ALA A 196 14.55 8.45 14.37
N TYR A 197 14.26 9.70 14.71
CA TYR A 197 15.19 10.60 15.40
C TYR A 197 15.72 10.00 16.71
N LEU A 198 14.86 9.45 17.57
CA LEU A 198 15.26 8.92 18.87
C LEU A 198 16.12 7.66 18.77
N VAL A 199 15.85 6.81 17.78
CA VAL A 199 16.53 5.51 17.63
C VAL A 199 17.77 5.63 16.73
N ASN A 200 17.88 6.67 15.90
CA ASN A 200 19.01 6.86 14.98
C ASN A 200 20.38 6.84 15.69
N PRO A 201 20.60 7.57 16.80
CA PRO A 201 21.86 7.53 17.55
C PRO A 201 22.23 6.15 18.08
N ILE A 202 21.23 5.37 18.48
CA ILE A 202 21.40 4.02 19.03
C ILE A 202 21.82 3.04 17.92
N ILE A 203 21.20 3.13 16.75
CA ILE A 203 21.47 2.21 15.63
C ILE A 203 22.81 2.53 14.97
N TYR A 204 23.12 3.80 14.78
CA TYR A 204 24.27 4.24 13.98
C TYR A 204 25.44 4.73 14.83
N ALA A 205 25.38 4.56 16.17
CA ALA A 205 26.40 4.99 17.12
C ALA A 205 26.83 6.46 16.96
N THR A 206 25.89 7.34 16.59
CA THR A 206 26.15 8.78 16.45
C THR A 206 25.96 9.49 17.79
N THR A 207 26.87 10.39 18.16
CA THR A 207 26.85 11.08 19.46
C THR A 207 26.00 12.35 19.51
N THR A 208 25.33 12.72 18.42
CA THR A 208 24.59 13.99 18.31
C THR A 208 23.07 13.81 18.37
N TRP A 209 22.44 14.51 19.32
CA TRP A 209 20.99 14.65 19.49
C TRP A 209 20.56 16.08 19.10
N ASP A 210 20.98 16.52 17.92
CA ASP A 210 20.66 17.86 17.43
C ASP A 210 19.22 17.88 16.89
N PRO A 211 18.35 18.80 17.38
CA PRO A 211 16.99 18.99 16.86
C PRO A 211 16.92 19.17 15.34
N ILE A 212 17.99 19.64 14.68
CA ILE A 212 18.06 19.74 13.21
C ILE A 212 17.76 18.41 12.52
N PHE A 213 18.14 17.28 13.12
CA PHE A 213 17.88 15.95 12.57
C PHE A 213 16.41 15.55 12.66
N LEU A 214 15.72 15.95 13.74
CA LEU A 214 14.28 15.75 13.88
C LEU A 214 13.52 16.50 12.79
N TRP A 215 13.86 17.78 12.58
CA TRP A 215 13.31 18.59 11.48
C TRP A 215 13.62 17.96 10.12
N GLY A 216 14.84 17.46 9.93
CA GLY A 216 15.24 16.73 8.73
C GLY A 216 14.36 15.51 8.45
N PHE A 217 14.10 14.66 9.46
CA PHE A 217 13.19 13.53 9.34
C PHE A 217 11.76 13.99 9.02
N TRP A 218 11.24 14.96 9.77
CA TRP A 218 9.87 15.45 9.59
C TRP A 218 9.64 16.02 8.19
N ILE A 219 10.53 16.91 7.73
CA ILE A 219 10.41 17.55 6.42
C ILE A 219 10.56 16.50 5.32
N SER A 220 11.59 15.65 5.38
CA SER A 220 11.85 14.64 4.34
C SER A 220 10.69 13.66 4.21
N TRP A 221 10.10 13.23 5.33
CA TRP A 221 9.00 12.27 5.33
C TRP A 221 7.66 12.93 5.06
N ALA A 222 7.47 14.22 5.39
CA ALA A 222 6.30 14.99 4.97
C ALA A 222 6.24 15.13 3.44
N LEU A 223 7.39 15.41 2.82
CA LEU A 223 7.52 15.52 1.36
C LEU A 223 7.09 14.23 0.64
N SER A 224 7.30 13.04 1.24
CA SER A 224 6.85 11.75 0.69
C SER A 224 5.44 11.34 1.10
N SER A 225 5.09 11.53 2.37
CA SER A 225 3.82 11.08 2.93
C SER A 225 2.64 11.87 2.44
N ILE A 226 2.75 13.20 2.32
CA ILE A 226 1.62 14.04 1.89
C ILE A 226 1.17 13.66 0.47
N PRO A 227 2.04 13.60 -0.56
CA PRO A 227 1.64 13.15 -1.89
C PRO A 227 1.15 11.70 -1.89
N GLY A 228 1.80 10.80 -1.15
CA GLY A 228 1.39 9.41 -1.06
C GLY A 228 -0.01 9.22 -0.44
N ALA A 229 -0.33 9.98 0.60
CA ALA A 229 -1.65 10.00 1.24
C ALA A 229 -2.74 10.51 0.29
N ILE A 230 -2.46 11.58 -0.46
CA ILE A 230 -3.38 12.13 -1.48
C ILE A 230 -3.62 11.09 -2.58
N ILE A 231 -2.56 10.48 -3.12
CA ILE A 231 -2.68 9.45 -4.17
C ILE A 231 -3.45 8.23 -3.64
N GLY A 232 -3.14 7.75 -2.42
CA GLY A 232 -3.84 6.65 -1.78
C GLY A 232 -5.33 6.94 -1.60
N TYR A 233 -5.68 8.16 -1.18
CA TYR A 233 -7.07 8.61 -1.09
C TYR A 233 -7.78 8.58 -2.46
N LEU A 234 -7.15 9.14 -3.50
CA LEU A 234 -7.73 9.13 -4.85
C LEU A 234 -7.95 7.71 -5.38
N ILE A 235 -7.03 6.78 -5.11
CA ILE A 235 -7.18 5.36 -5.44
C ILE A 235 -8.38 4.77 -4.70
N LEU A 236 -8.53 5.04 -3.40
CA LEU A 236 -9.69 4.55 -2.62
C LEU A 236 -11.02 5.07 -3.18
N ILE A 237 -11.08 6.32 -3.61
CA ILE A 237 -12.28 6.86 -4.28
C ILE A 237 -12.56 6.14 -5.60
N ALA A 238 -11.51 5.85 -6.39
CA ALA A 238 -11.66 5.09 -7.64
C ALA A 238 -12.16 3.65 -7.37
N LEU A 239 -11.63 3.00 -6.33
CA LEU A 239 -12.07 1.66 -5.91
C LEU A 239 -13.53 1.66 -5.44
N LYS A 240 -13.93 2.65 -4.64
CA LYS A 240 -15.31 2.82 -4.19
C LYS A 240 -16.26 2.96 -5.38
N LYS A 241 -15.91 3.81 -6.37
CA LYS A 241 -16.68 3.96 -7.62
C LYS A 241 -16.73 2.67 -8.43
N ALA A 242 -15.71 1.83 -8.34
CA ALA A 242 -15.70 0.51 -8.96
C ALA A 242 -16.45 -0.57 -8.17
N GLY A 243 -17.08 -0.23 -7.04
CA GLY A 243 -17.83 -1.16 -6.20
C GLY A 243 -16.95 -2.01 -5.27
N ILE A 244 -15.72 -1.56 -4.99
CA ILE A 244 -14.81 -2.16 -4.02
C ILE A 244 -14.69 -1.20 -2.83
N SER A 245 -15.07 -1.67 -1.66
CA SER A 245 -15.07 -0.89 -0.43
C SER A 245 -14.57 -1.73 0.74
N ARG A 246 -14.39 -1.09 1.91
CA ARG A 246 -14.09 -1.80 3.14
C ARG A 246 -15.11 -2.90 3.46
N ALA A 247 -16.38 -2.70 3.11
CA ALA A 247 -17.44 -3.68 3.39
C ALA A 247 -17.11 -5.08 2.82
N ASP A 248 -16.50 -5.13 1.63
CA ASP A 248 -16.19 -6.38 0.91
C ASP A 248 -15.20 -7.30 1.64
N PHE A 249 -14.44 -6.73 2.57
CA PHE A 249 -13.41 -7.42 3.35
C PHE A 249 -13.86 -7.73 4.78
N PHE A 250 -14.96 -7.15 5.25
CA PHE A 250 -15.45 -7.30 6.62
C PHE A 250 -16.80 -8.00 6.71
N LEU A 251 -17.63 -7.92 5.67
CA LEU A 251 -18.90 -8.61 5.59
C LEU A 251 -18.73 -9.97 4.91
N LYS A 252 -19.47 -10.96 5.41
CA LYS A 252 -19.64 -12.24 4.74
C LYS A 252 -20.68 -12.01 3.65
N ASN A 253 -20.26 -12.13 2.39
CA ASN A 253 -21.18 -12.12 1.24
C ASN A 253 -21.70 -13.53 1.02
#